data_AF-A0A3M6QWN7-F1
#
_entry.id   AF-A0A3M6QWN7-F1
#
_cell.length_a   1.000
_cell.length_b   1.000
_cell.length_c   1.000
_cell.angle_alpha   90.00
_cell.angle_beta   90.00
_cell.angle_gamma   90.00
#
_symmetry.space_group_name_H-M   'P 1'
#
loop_
_entity.id
_entity.type
_entity.pdbx_description
1 polymer ?
#
loop_
_entity_poly.entity_id
_entity_poly.type
_entity_poly.pdbx_seq_one_letter_code
_entity_poly.pdbx_strand_id
1 'polypeptide(L)'
;MDTNNLSWLSRFIGAEFADIKDWPQLVRLVLRVGLAMLLGCILGYERERQGKAAGLRTHMLVAMGSALFVLTAQQADIATTDMSRVIQGLVAGLGFLCAGTIMKQGEATIKGLTSAAGLWLTAAIGMACGLGQQLTAIFTTVMVMAVLTLIPPSWRHDGDQEREEEDMRPGRTRPPGEGE
;
A
#
# COMPACT_ATOMS: atom_id res chain seq x y z
N MET A 1 -46.45 20.29 25.84
CA MET A 1 -45.28 20.99 25.26
C MET A 1 -44.09 20.39 25.98
N ASP A 2 -43.66 19.22 25.48
CA ASP A 2 -43.10 18.19 26.36
C ASP A 2 -41.57 18.22 26.36
N THR A 3 -41.04 18.36 27.57
CA THR A 3 -39.63 18.44 27.93
C THR A 3 -38.95 17.08 27.89
N ASN A 4 -38.74 16.53 26.70
CA ASN A 4 -37.84 15.37 26.49
C ASN A 4 -37.03 15.49 25.19
N ASN A 5 -36.53 16.71 24.93
CA ASN A 5 -35.85 17.09 23.69
C ASN A 5 -34.41 16.53 23.55
N LEU A 6 -33.98 15.62 24.44
CA LEU A 6 -32.63 15.03 24.42
C LEU A 6 -32.62 13.50 24.38
N SER A 7 -33.71 12.84 24.78
CA SER A 7 -33.81 11.37 24.71
C SER A 7 -33.98 10.88 23.27
N TRP A 8 -34.63 11.66 22.41
CA TRP A 8 -34.68 11.36 20.98
C TRP A 8 -33.30 11.52 20.35
N LEU A 9 -32.52 12.54 20.76
CA LEU A 9 -31.18 12.80 20.24
C LEU A 9 -30.21 11.70 20.67
N SER A 10 -30.24 11.27 21.94
CA SER A 10 -29.40 10.15 22.41
C SER A 10 -29.80 8.80 21.81
N ARG A 11 -31.11 8.59 21.51
CA ARG A 11 -31.59 7.40 20.80
C ARG A 11 -31.25 7.44 19.31
N PHE A 12 -31.27 8.62 18.69
CA PHE A 12 -30.87 8.82 17.30
C PHE A 12 -29.37 8.65 17.14
N ILE A 13 -28.56 9.37 17.92
CA ILE A 13 -27.10 9.20 17.99
C ILE A 13 -26.76 7.74 18.35
N GLY A 14 -27.43 7.16 19.34
CA GLY A 14 -27.21 5.75 19.71
C GLY A 14 -27.68 4.72 18.67
N ALA A 15 -28.56 5.10 17.73
CA ALA A 15 -28.98 4.27 16.61
C ALA A 15 -28.04 4.42 15.40
N GLU A 16 -27.52 5.63 15.15
CA GLU A 16 -26.56 5.91 14.08
C GLU A 16 -25.17 5.34 14.36
N PHE A 17 -24.72 5.32 15.63
CA PHE A 17 -23.47 4.67 16.06
C PHE A 17 -23.69 3.23 16.58
N ALA A 18 -24.80 2.60 16.23
CA ALA A 18 -25.16 1.26 16.72
C ALA A 18 -24.25 0.14 16.18
N ASP A 19 -23.48 0.41 15.12
CA ASP A 19 -22.46 -0.44 14.54
C ASP A 19 -21.27 -0.71 15.50
N ILE A 20 -21.03 0.15 16.49
CA ILE A 20 -19.95 0.03 17.48
C ILE A 20 -20.51 -0.19 18.90
N LYS A 21 -21.59 -0.96 19.03
CA LYS A 21 -22.20 -1.19 20.35
C LYS A 21 -21.54 -2.30 21.16
N ASP A 22 -20.90 -3.28 20.51
CA ASP A 22 -20.23 -4.37 21.23
C ASP A 22 -18.73 -4.12 21.41
N TRP A 23 -18.28 -4.11 22.66
CA TRP A 23 -16.86 -4.00 23.04
C TRP A 23 -15.92 -4.94 22.26
N PRO A 24 -16.26 -6.23 22.03
CA PRO A 24 -15.41 -7.12 21.23
C PRO A 24 -15.24 -6.69 19.77
N GLN A 25 -16.25 -6.06 19.16
CA GLN A 25 -16.17 -5.59 17.77
C GLN A 25 -15.23 -4.39 17.67
N LEU A 26 -15.35 -3.44 18.61
CA LEU A 26 -14.44 -2.30 18.70
C LEU A 26 -12.99 -2.76 18.89
N VAL A 27 -12.75 -3.73 19.78
CA VAL A 27 -11.40 -4.28 19.99
C VAL A 27 -10.86 -4.93 18.71
N ARG A 28 -11.68 -5.71 17.99
CA ARG A 28 -11.28 -6.31 16.70
C ARG A 28 -10.96 -5.25 15.65
N LEU A 29 -11.76 -4.20 15.56
CA LEU A 29 -11.55 -3.07 14.65
C LEU A 29 -10.20 -2.39 14.92
N VAL A 30 -10.01 -1.92 16.15
CA VAL A 30 -8.79 -1.21 16.55
C VAL A 30 -7.56 -2.09 16.38
N LEU A 31 -7.61 -3.37 16.79
CA LEU A 31 -6.48 -4.27 16.68
C LEU A 31 -6.13 -4.62 15.22
N ARG A 32 -7.13 -4.94 14.39
CA ARG A 32 -6.88 -5.35 13.00
C ARG A 32 -6.43 -4.18 12.13
N VAL A 33 -7.13 -3.05 12.22
CA VAL A 33 -6.77 -1.84 11.45
C VAL A 33 -5.48 -1.23 11.99
N GLY A 34 -5.31 -1.20 13.31
CA GLY A 34 -4.07 -0.74 13.95
C GLY A 34 -2.86 -1.61 13.57
N LEU A 35 -2.99 -2.94 13.58
CA LEU A 35 -1.93 -3.83 13.12
C LEU A 35 -1.62 -3.61 11.63
N ALA A 36 -2.64 -3.48 10.78
CA ALA A 36 -2.43 -3.18 9.36
C ALA A 36 -1.65 -1.87 9.16
N MET A 37 -2.00 -0.82 9.90
CA MET A 37 -1.29 0.46 9.91
C MET A 37 0.18 0.28 10.29
N LEU A 38 0.46 -0.47 11.36
CA LEU A 38 1.82 -0.71 11.85
C LEU A 38 2.66 -1.50 10.84
N LEU A 39 2.11 -2.56 10.25
CA LEU A 39 2.82 -3.34 9.22
C LEU A 39 3.06 -2.51 7.96
N GLY A 40 2.08 -1.70 7.54
CA GLY A 40 2.24 -0.73 6.45
C GLY A 40 3.30 0.33 6.76
N CYS A 41 3.38 0.79 8.00
CA CYS A 41 4.41 1.72 8.47
C CYS A 41 5.82 1.13 8.33
N ILE A 42 6.02 -0.13 8.74
CA ILE A 42 7.31 -0.84 8.62
C ILE A 42 7.78 -0.89 7.16
N LEU A 43 6.88 -1.28 6.24
CA LEU A 43 7.18 -1.33 4.81
C LEU A 43 7.50 0.05 4.26
N GLY A 44 6.62 1.02 4.53
CA GLY A 44 6.73 2.37 4.00
C GLY A 44 7.94 3.14 4.55
N TYR A 45 8.39 2.85 5.78
CA TYR A 45 9.60 3.43 6.36
C TYR A 45 10.83 3.12 5.53
N GLU A 46 11.01 1.85 5.17
CA GLU A 46 12.12 1.41 4.34
C GLU A 46 12.05 2.02 2.93
N ARG A 47 10.84 2.18 2.38
CA ARG A 47 10.64 2.83 1.08
C ARG A 47 10.95 4.32 1.10
N GLU A 48 10.51 5.03 2.12
CA GLU A 48 10.75 6.46 2.27
C GLU A 48 12.24 6.73 2.52
N ARG A 49 12.90 5.91 3.33
CA ARG A 49 14.36 5.99 3.54
C ARG A 49 15.15 5.81 2.24
N GLN A 50 14.67 4.96 1.32
CA GLN A 50 15.28 4.76 0.00
C GLN A 50 14.80 5.77 -1.07
N GLY A 51 14.05 6.81 -0.68
CA GLY A 51 13.56 7.85 -1.59
C GLY A 51 12.62 7.33 -2.68
N LYS A 52 11.87 6.26 -2.42
CA LYS A 52 10.93 5.67 -3.40
C LYS A 52 9.66 6.51 -3.51
N ALA A 53 8.99 6.43 -4.67
CA ALA A 53 7.80 7.22 -4.98
C ALA A 53 6.63 7.03 -4.00
N ALA A 54 6.46 5.81 -3.45
CA ALA A 54 5.49 5.53 -2.40
C ALA A 54 6.21 5.38 -1.05
N GLY A 55 5.92 6.29 -0.12
CA GLY A 55 6.55 6.35 1.20
C GLY A 55 5.65 5.89 2.35
N LEU A 56 6.01 6.25 3.58
CA LEU A 56 5.40 5.78 4.81
C LEU A 56 3.89 6.02 4.87
N ARG A 57 3.46 7.27 4.60
CA ARG A 57 2.03 7.65 4.63
C ARG A 57 1.19 6.83 3.67
N THR A 58 1.69 6.62 2.45
CA THR A 58 0.97 5.88 1.41
C THR A 58 0.76 4.43 1.83
N HIS A 59 1.82 3.76 2.31
CA HIS A 59 1.73 2.38 2.77
C HIS A 59 0.81 2.21 3.98
N MET A 60 0.87 3.13 4.96
CA MET A 60 -0.04 3.11 6.12
C MET A 60 -1.50 3.23 5.71
N LEU A 61 -1.83 4.22 4.84
CA LEU A 61 -3.21 4.45 4.39
C LEU A 61 -3.76 3.28 3.57
N VAL A 62 -2.95 2.73 2.66
CA VAL A 62 -3.35 1.58 1.83
C VAL A 62 -3.59 0.33 2.68
N ALA A 63 -2.73 0.02 3.65
CA ALA A 63 -2.93 -1.11 4.54
C ALA A 63 -4.18 -0.95 5.42
N MET A 64 -4.36 0.23 6.02
CA MET A 64 -5.54 0.53 6.84
C MET A 64 -6.84 0.46 6.05
N GLY A 65 -6.89 1.10 4.88
CA GLY A 65 -8.08 1.10 4.03
C GLY A 65 -8.46 -0.31 3.60
N SER A 66 -7.47 -1.11 3.18
CA SER A 66 -7.68 -2.51 2.78
C SER A 66 -8.19 -3.36 3.93
N ALA A 67 -7.64 -3.19 5.14
CA ALA A 67 -8.11 -3.88 6.34
C ALA A 67 -9.55 -3.48 6.69
N LEU A 68 -9.88 -2.19 6.58
CA LEU A 68 -11.20 -1.67 6.88
C LEU A 68 -12.25 -2.22 5.93
N PHE A 69 -12.02 -2.18 4.61
CA PHE A 69 -12.97 -2.70 3.61
C PHE A 69 -13.29 -4.18 3.80
N VAL A 70 -12.27 -4.99 4.12
CA VAL A 70 -12.46 -6.41 4.38
C VAL A 70 -13.17 -6.65 5.71
N LEU A 71 -12.80 -5.93 6.76
CA LEU A 71 -13.38 -6.10 8.08
C LEU A 71 -14.85 -5.69 8.11
N THR A 72 -15.22 -4.57 7.48
CA THR A 72 -16.61 -4.11 7.42
C THR A 72 -17.47 -5.08 6.61
N ALA A 73 -16.94 -5.60 5.50
CA ALA A 73 -17.60 -6.64 4.73
C ALA A 73 -17.82 -7.92 5.57
N GLN A 74 -16.84 -8.30 6.39
CA GLN A 74 -16.96 -9.46 7.28
C GLN A 74 -17.98 -9.22 8.40
N GLN A 75 -18.04 -8.01 8.96
CA GLN A 75 -18.99 -7.64 10.02
C GLN A 75 -20.43 -7.56 9.52
N ALA A 76 -20.63 -7.26 8.24
CA ALA A 76 -21.95 -7.26 7.59
C ALA A 76 -22.45 -8.68 7.25
N ASP A 77 -21.77 -9.74 7.72
CA ASP A 77 -22.08 -11.16 7.48
C ASP A 77 -22.29 -11.50 6.00
N ILE A 78 -21.52 -10.83 5.15
CA ILE A 78 -21.56 -11.01 3.70
C ILE A 78 -21.11 -12.43 3.37
N ALA A 79 -21.90 -13.13 2.54
CA ALA A 79 -21.58 -14.49 2.09
C ALA A 79 -20.17 -14.56 1.48
N THR A 80 -19.51 -15.71 1.59
CA THR A 80 -18.13 -15.89 1.08
C THR A 80 -17.98 -15.55 -0.40
N THR A 81 -19.00 -15.83 -1.20
CA THR A 81 -19.06 -15.45 -2.63
C THR A 81 -19.01 -13.94 -2.80
N ASP A 82 -19.72 -13.18 -1.98
CA ASP A 82 -19.76 -11.72 -2.04
C ASP A 82 -18.49 -11.08 -1.45
N MET A 83 -17.84 -11.71 -0.47
CA MET A 83 -16.51 -11.32 0.01
C MET A 83 -15.47 -11.35 -1.11
N SER A 84 -15.54 -12.35 -2.00
CA SER A 84 -14.64 -12.42 -3.16
C SER A 84 -14.82 -11.22 -4.10
N ARG A 85 -16.03 -10.66 -4.20
CA ARG A 85 -16.34 -9.47 -5.00
C ARG A 85 -15.78 -8.20 -4.36
N VAL A 86 -15.81 -8.10 -3.03
CA VAL A 86 -15.14 -7.02 -2.29
C VAL A 86 -13.64 -7.04 -2.56
N ILE A 87 -13.01 -8.22 -2.48
CA ILE A 87 -11.58 -8.39 -2.77
C ILE A 87 -11.27 -8.05 -4.24
N GLN A 88 -12.09 -8.51 -5.20
CA GLN A 88 -11.93 -8.16 -6.61
C GLN A 88 -12.01 -6.64 -6.84
N GLY A 89 -12.98 -5.97 -6.21
CA GLY A 89 -13.12 -4.51 -6.27
C GLY A 89 -11.90 -3.79 -5.69
N LEU A 90 -11.38 -4.26 -4.56
CA LEU A 90 -10.15 -3.75 -3.95
C LEU A 90 -8.95 -3.90 -4.89
N VAL A 91 -8.72 -5.10 -5.43
CA VAL A 91 -7.60 -5.38 -6.34
C VAL A 91 -7.69 -4.52 -7.60
N ALA A 92 -8.90 -4.33 -8.15
CA ALA A 92 -9.11 -3.45 -9.29
C ALA A 92 -8.78 -1.98 -8.96
N GLY A 93 -9.27 -1.46 -7.82
CA GLY A 93 -8.99 -0.09 -7.38
C GLY A 93 -7.51 0.16 -7.08
N LEU A 94 -6.84 -0.81 -6.47
CA LEU A 94 -5.40 -0.78 -6.22
C LEU A 94 -4.59 -0.79 -7.51
N GLY A 95 -5.07 -1.43 -8.57
CA GLY A 95 -4.46 -1.38 -9.90
C GLY A 95 -4.31 0.06 -10.41
N PHE A 96 -5.32 0.91 -10.20
CA PHE A 96 -5.26 2.33 -10.56
C PHE A 96 -4.24 3.10 -9.72
N LEU A 97 -4.21 2.87 -8.40
CA LEU A 97 -3.21 3.50 -7.52
C LEU A 97 -1.79 3.07 -7.89
N CYS A 98 -1.58 1.79 -8.19
CA CYS A 98 -0.29 1.25 -8.60
C CYS A 98 0.17 1.84 -9.93
N ALA A 99 -0.73 1.92 -10.93
CA ALA A 99 -0.44 2.58 -12.20
C ALA A 99 -0.01 4.04 -12.00
N GLY A 100 -0.66 4.77 -11.09
CA GLY A 100 -0.29 6.15 -10.74
C GLY A 100 1.11 6.30 -10.13
N THR A 101 1.68 5.24 -9.56
CA THR A 101 3.06 5.24 -9.04
C THR A 101 4.12 4.87 -10.07
N ILE A 102 3.71 4.38 -11.25
CA ILE A 102 4.61 4.04 -12.35
C ILE A 102 4.72 5.26 -13.26
N MET A 103 5.92 5.81 -13.37
CA MET A 103 6.19 6.99 -14.21
C MET A 103 7.20 6.65 -15.29
N LYS A 104 6.92 7.08 -16.52
CA LYS A 104 7.88 7.03 -17.63
C LYS A 104 8.78 8.27 -17.54
N GLN A 105 10.09 8.08 -17.40
CA GLN A 105 11.08 9.14 -17.54
C GLN A 105 11.79 8.97 -18.89
N GLY A 106 11.66 9.96 -19.77
CA GLY A 106 12.23 9.91 -21.13
C GLY A 106 11.58 8.87 -22.04
N GLU A 107 12.29 8.46 -23.10
CA GLU A 107 11.75 7.52 -24.08
C GLU A 107 11.85 6.04 -23.66
N ALA A 108 12.79 5.67 -22.77
CA ALA A 108 13.12 4.27 -22.48
C ALA A 108 12.97 3.80 -21.02
N THR A 109 12.91 4.68 -20.00
CA THR A 109 13.03 4.23 -18.60
C THR A 109 11.72 4.31 -17.83
N ILE A 110 11.22 3.16 -17.37
CA ILE A 110 10.03 3.05 -16.51
C ILE A 110 10.47 2.98 -15.04
N LYS A 111 10.10 3.97 -14.22
CA LYS A 111 10.35 3.99 -12.77
C LYS A 111 9.09 3.65 -11.98
N GLY A 112 9.28 3.12 -10.77
CA GLY A 112 8.19 2.88 -9.83
C GLY A 112 7.59 1.48 -9.83
N LEU A 113 8.06 0.55 -10.67
CA LEU A 113 7.61 -0.86 -10.69
C LEU A 113 7.65 -1.52 -9.30
N THR A 114 8.75 -1.38 -8.56
CA THR A 114 8.89 -1.93 -7.20
C THR A 114 8.00 -1.21 -6.19
N SER A 115 7.75 0.09 -6.38
CA SER A 115 6.83 0.86 -5.52
C SER A 115 5.38 0.38 -5.73
N ALA A 116 4.98 0.18 -6.99
CA ALA A 116 3.68 -0.38 -7.35
C ALA A 116 3.50 -1.79 -6.75
N ALA A 117 4.47 -2.69 -6.94
CA ALA A 117 4.44 -4.02 -6.34
C ALA A 117 4.40 -3.97 -4.79
N GLY A 118 5.13 -3.02 -4.19
CA GLY A 118 5.14 -2.79 -2.75
C GLY A 118 3.78 -2.33 -2.22
N LEU A 119 3.10 -1.41 -2.90
CA LEU A 119 1.75 -0.98 -2.55
C LEU A 119 0.73 -2.12 -2.69
N TRP A 120 0.85 -2.91 -3.76
CA TRP A 120 0.01 -4.07 -3.98
C TRP A 120 0.14 -5.09 -2.83
N LEU A 121 1.37 -5.42 -2.42
CA LEU A 121 1.62 -6.29 -1.27
C LEU A 121 1.13 -5.67 0.05
N THR A 122 1.27 -4.36 0.22
CA THR A 122 0.82 -3.65 1.42
C THR A 122 -0.69 -3.74 1.59
N ALA A 123 -1.43 -3.63 0.49
CA ALA A 123 -2.86 -3.84 0.50
C ALA A 123 -3.22 -5.29 0.84
N ALA A 124 -2.51 -6.28 0.29
CA ALA A 124 -2.70 -7.69 0.62
C ALA A 124 -2.49 -7.98 2.11
N ILE A 125 -1.45 -7.39 2.72
CA ILE A 125 -1.18 -7.45 4.16
C ILE A 125 -2.33 -6.80 4.95
N GLY A 126 -2.83 -5.66 4.49
CA GLY A 126 -4.01 -5.00 5.06
C GLY A 126 -5.25 -5.89 5.01
N MET A 127 -5.56 -6.50 3.86
CA MET A 127 -6.67 -7.44 3.71
C MET A 127 -6.53 -8.65 4.65
N ALA A 128 -5.33 -9.23 4.76
CA ALA A 128 -5.06 -10.33 5.70
C ALA A 128 -5.31 -9.90 7.16
N CYS A 129 -4.90 -8.69 7.55
CA CYS A 129 -5.24 -8.14 8.86
C CYS A 129 -6.77 -7.98 9.04
N GLY A 130 -7.46 -7.47 8.02
CA GLY A 130 -8.92 -7.31 7.99
C GLY A 130 -9.66 -8.63 8.18
N LEU A 131 -9.21 -9.71 7.55
CA LEU A 131 -9.73 -11.08 7.72
C LEU A 131 -9.42 -11.68 9.09
N GLY A 132 -8.51 -11.08 9.87
CA GLY A 132 -8.02 -11.63 11.13
C GLY A 132 -6.96 -12.71 10.95
N GLN A 133 -6.22 -12.69 9.85
CA GLN A 133 -5.09 -13.58 9.58
C GLN A 133 -3.78 -12.89 9.99
N GLN A 134 -3.62 -12.56 11.28
CA GLN A 134 -2.49 -11.73 11.74
C GLN A 134 -1.13 -12.40 11.51
N LEU A 135 -1.03 -13.72 11.72
CA LEU A 135 0.21 -14.46 11.47
C LEU A 135 0.61 -14.40 9.99
N THR A 136 -0.35 -14.58 9.07
CA THR A 136 -0.13 -14.45 7.63
C THR A 136 0.35 -13.05 7.26
N ALA A 137 -0.27 -12.01 7.84
CA ALA A 137 0.10 -10.62 7.60
C ALA A 137 1.53 -10.31 8.08
N ILE A 138 1.89 -10.74 9.29
CA ILE A 138 3.22 -10.55 9.87
C ILE A 138 4.27 -11.32 9.04
N PHE A 139 4.02 -12.60 8.77
CA PHE A 139 4.93 -13.43 7.97
C PHE A 139 5.18 -12.82 6.59
N THR A 140 4.11 -12.40 5.91
CA THR A 140 4.22 -11.73 4.60
C THR A 140 5.01 -10.44 4.71
N THR A 141 4.78 -9.62 5.74
CA THR A 141 5.56 -8.38 5.96
C THR A 141 7.05 -8.68 6.10
N VAL A 142 7.42 -9.71 6.87
CA VAL A 142 8.82 -10.13 7.05
C VAL A 142 9.43 -10.59 5.73
N MET A 143 8.70 -11.39 4.94
CA MET A 143 9.17 -11.84 3.62
C MET A 143 9.37 -10.68 2.66
N VAL A 144 8.44 -9.73 2.63
CA VAL A 144 8.57 -8.53 1.80
C VAL A 144 9.78 -7.71 2.25
N MET A 145 9.94 -7.46 3.55
CA MET A 145 11.12 -6.76 4.07
C MET A 145 12.41 -7.46 3.67
N ALA A 146 12.49 -8.80 3.81
CA ALA A 146 13.66 -9.57 3.40
C ALA A 146 13.99 -9.36 1.91
N VAL A 147 13.02 -9.43 1.02
CA VAL A 147 13.21 -9.14 -0.42
C VAL A 147 13.71 -7.71 -0.62
N LEU A 148 13.09 -6.75 0.06
CA LEU A 148 13.34 -5.33 -0.13
C LEU A 148 14.67 -4.82 0.45
N THR A 149 15.26 -5.55 1.41
CA THR A 149 16.54 -5.21 2.04
C THR A 149 17.70 -6.08 1.56
N LEU A 150 17.48 -7.37 1.28
CA LEU A 150 18.55 -8.30 0.87
C LEU A 150 18.87 -8.21 -0.62
N ILE A 151 17.89 -7.83 -1.46
CA ILE A 151 18.09 -7.72 -2.91
C ILE A 151 18.31 -6.24 -3.25
N PRO A 152 19.54 -5.83 -3.62
CA PRO A 152 19.82 -4.45 -3.96
C PRO A 152 19.04 -4.04 -5.24
N PRO A 153 18.58 -2.78 -5.33
CA PRO A 153 17.92 -2.28 -6.52
C PRO A 153 18.84 -2.39 -7.75
N SER A 154 18.39 -3.00 -8.85
CA SER A 154 19.19 -3.29 -10.05
C SER A 154 19.51 -2.07 -10.94
N TRP A 155 19.52 -0.85 -10.39
CA TRP A 155 19.66 0.41 -11.14
C TRP A 155 21.09 0.75 -11.60
N ARG A 156 21.89 -0.24 -12.00
CA ARG A 156 23.28 -0.01 -12.45
C ARG A 156 23.46 -0.02 -13.98
N HIS A 157 22.43 0.25 -14.77
CA HIS A 157 22.54 0.31 -16.25
C HIS A 157 22.06 1.63 -16.91
N ASP A 158 21.58 2.63 -16.17
CA ASP A 158 21.22 3.94 -16.79
C ASP A 158 22.46 4.78 -17.18
N GLY A 159 23.64 4.49 -16.61
CA GLY A 159 24.87 5.24 -16.92
C GLY A 159 25.54 4.86 -18.25
N ASP A 160 25.11 3.76 -18.87
CA ASP A 160 25.73 3.25 -20.10
C ASP A 160 25.03 3.80 -21.35
N GLN A 161 23.71 4.01 -21.31
CA GLN A 161 22.94 4.58 -22.43
C GLN A 161 23.24 6.06 -22.67
N GLU A 162 23.36 6.88 -21.62
CA GLU A 162 23.73 8.30 -21.79
C GLU A 162 25.15 8.46 -22.36
N ARG A 163 26.08 7.55 -22.01
CA ARG A 163 27.44 7.55 -22.57
C ARG A 163 27.47 7.10 -24.01
N GLU A 164 26.69 6.08 -24.38
CA GLU A 164 26.56 5.61 -25.77
C GLU A 164 25.88 6.66 -26.65
N GLU A 165 24.82 7.31 -26.18
CA GLU A 165 24.15 8.40 -26.90
C GLU A 165 25.05 9.63 -27.05
N GLU A 166 25.81 10.01 -26.02
CA GLU A 166 26.77 11.10 -26.14
C GLU A 166 27.98 10.75 -27.02
N ASP A 167 28.43 9.49 -27.06
CA ASP A 167 29.53 9.04 -27.95
C ASP A 167 29.06 8.92 -29.41
N MET A 168 27.77 8.64 -29.63
CA MET A 168 27.16 8.57 -30.96
C MET A 168 26.74 9.94 -31.52
N ARG A 169 26.87 11.03 -30.74
CA ARG A 169 26.62 12.40 -31.24
C ARG A 169 27.67 12.79 -32.29
N PRO A 170 27.27 13.10 -33.53
CA PRO A 170 28.21 13.51 -34.57
C PRO A 170 28.90 14.82 -34.15
N GLY A 171 30.22 14.76 -33.95
CA GLY A 171 31.04 15.91 -33.58
C GLY A 171 31.88 15.76 -32.31
N ARG A 172 31.81 14.63 -31.59
CA ARG A 172 32.69 14.38 -30.43
C ARG A 172 34.06 13.88 -30.90
N THR A 173 35.12 14.63 -30.63
CA THR A 173 36.49 14.14 -30.76
C THR A 173 36.92 13.51 -29.44
N ARG A 174 37.48 12.29 -29.50
CA ARG A 174 38.11 11.68 -28.32
C ARG A 174 39.25 12.58 -27.83
N PRO A 175 39.41 12.78 -26.52
CA PRO A 175 40.58 13.50 -26.01
C PRO A 175 41.85 12.77 -26.45
N PRO A 176 42.89 13.49 -26.90
CA PRO A 176 44.16 12.87 -27.27
C PRO A 176 44.81 12.31 -26.00
N GLY A 177 44.87 10.97 -25.87
CA GLY A 177 45.61 10.32 -24.78
C GLY A 177 45.15 8.94 -24.31
N GLU A 178 43.98 8.43 -24.71
CA GLU A 178 43.50 7.10 -24.27
C GLU A 178 43.73 6.02 -25.32
N GLY A 179 44.99 5.82 -25.67
CA GLY A 179 45.40 4.81 -26.63
C GLY A 179 46.87 4.47 -26.49
N GLU A 180 47.30 4.07 -25.29
CA GLU A 180 48.48 3.23 -25.05
C GLU A 180 48.22 2.30 -23.85
#